data_AF-A0A662SV50-F1
#
_entry.id   AF-A0A662SV50-F1
#
_cell.length_a   1.000
_cell.length_b   1.000
_cell.length_c   1.000
_cell.angle_alpha   90.00
_cell.angle_beta   90.00
_cell.angle_gamma   90.00
#
_symmetry.space_group_name_H-M   'P 1'
#
loop_
_entity.id
_entity.type
_entity.pdbx_description
1 polymer ?
#
loop_
_entity_poly.entity_id
_entity_poly.type
_entity_poly.pdbx_seq_one_letter_code
_entity_poly.pdbx_strand_id
1 'polypeptide(L)'
;VWEFMASAFEKAKGSLADRILAALEAAEEAGGDIRGRQSAALLVVSGKLGDPPWVARRVDLRVEDHPDPIGELKRLLRLHRAYEHMDAADKALEKASLGEALAHYDEAEKLAPDRVEVRFWRAVALASLSRVEEAASVLKAQAIGGNWVELLRRLPSAGILSREAADRLLALLEA
;
A
#
# COMPACT_ATOMS: atom_id res chain seq x y z
N VAL A 1 32.61 -2.73 3.80
CA VAL A 1 31.23 -3.03 3.35
C VAL A 1 30.59 -4.18 4.12
N TRP A 2 31.07 -5.43 4.01
CA TRP A 2 30.39 -6.62 4.59
C TRP A 2 30.10 -6.57 6.10
N GLU A 3 31.05 -6.10 6.92
CA GLU A 3 30.86 -5.98 8.37
C GLU A 3 29.78 -4.96 8.75
N PHE A 4 29.67 -3.87 7.98
CA PHE A 4 28.62 -2.86 8.18
C PHE A 4 27.25 -3.43 7.83
N MET A 5 27.14 -4.17 6.73
CA MET A 5 25.90 -4.85 6.34
C MET A 5 25.42 -5.81 7.42
N ALA A 6 26.31 -6.70 7.89
CA ALA A 6 25.98 -7.68 8.92
C ALA A 6 25.54 -6.99 10.22
N SER A 7 26.30 -5.98 10.68
CA SER A 7 25.96 -5.26 11.90
C SER A 7 24.61 -4.53 11.80
N ALA A 8 24.31 -3.90 10.66
CA ALA A 8 23.04 -3.23 10.43
C ALA A 8 21.88 -4.23 10.40
N PHE A 9 22.03 -5.37 9.71
CA PHE A 9 21.04 -6.43 9.66
C PHE A 9 20.69 -7.02 11.05
N GLU A 10 21.71 -7.23 11.88
CA GLU A 10 21.55 -7.79 13.22
C GLU A 10 20.92 -6.81 14.21
N LYS A 11 21.23 -5.52 14.09
CA LYS A 11 20.70 -4.46 14.98
C LYS A 11 19.33 -3.95 14.55
N ALA A 12 19.00 -4.03 13.27
CA ALA A 12 17.72 -3.56 12.74
C ALA A 12 16.54 -4.34 13.33
N LYS A 13 15.44 -3.63 13.57
CA LYS A 13 14.18 -4.18 14.07
C LYS A 13 13.15 -4.23 12.95
N GLY A 14 12.05 -4.93 13.19
CA GLY A 14 10.96 -5.08 12.23
C GLY A 14 11.03 -6.39 11.47
N SER A 15 10.43 -6.39 10.29
CA SER A 15 10.36 -7.57 9.42
C SER A 15 11.73 -7.94 8.84
N LEU A 16 11.85 -9.13 8.27
CA LEU A 16 13.04 -9.53 7.53
C LEU A 16 13.35 -8.55 6.38
N ALA A 17 12.31 -8.03 5.71
CA ALA A 17 12.44 -7.00 4.69
C ALA A 17 13.10 -5.71 5.21
N ASP A 18 12.72 -5.23 6.39
CA ASP A 18 13.33 -4.03 7.01
C ASP A 18 14.80 -4.25 7.31
N ARG A 19 15.14 -5.44 7.83
CA ARG A 19 16.51 -5.77 8.21
C ARG A 19 17.42 -5.90 6.99
N ILE A 20 16.95 -6.53 5.91
CA ILE A 20 17.70 -6.61 4.64
C ILE A 20 17.89 -5.20 4.08
N LEU A 21 16.84 -4.37 4.08
CA LEU A 21 16.93 -3.00 3.58
C LEU A 21 17.93 -2.15 4.37
N ALA A 22 17.93 -2.24 5.70
CA ALA A 22 18.93 -1.58 6.54
C ALA A 22 20.36 -2.04 6.24
N ALA A 23 20.55 -3.32 5.91
CA ALA A 23 21.84 -3.85 5.50
C ALA A 23 22.30 -3.27 4.15
N LEU A 24 21.39 -3.09 3.19
CA LEU A 24 21.68 -2.46 1.90
C LEU A 24 22.05 -0.98 2.06
N GLU A 25 21.30 -0.24 2.89
CA GLU A 25 21.59 1.17 3.22
C GLU A 25 23.00 1.29 3.83
N ALA A 26 23.34 0.45 4.81
CA ALA A 26 24.67 0.45 5.43
C ALA A 26 25.79 0.05 4.46
N ALA A 27 25.51 -0.81 3.47
CA ALA A 27 26.48 -1.17 2.43
C ALA A 27 26.87 0.04 1.59
N GLU A 28 25.85 0.80 1.15
CA GLU A 28 26.00 1.99 0.33
C GLU A 28 26.74 3.10 1.08
N GLU A 29 26.36 3.34 2.34
CA GLU A 29 27.03 4.31 3.22
C GLU A 29 28.51 3.95 3.50
N ALA A 30 28.84 2.66 3.51
CA ALA A 30 30.21 2.18 3.67
C ALA A 30 31.06 2.23 2.39
N GLY A 31 30.56 2.88 1.33
CA GLY A 31 31.27 3.13 0.08
C GLY A 31 30.70 2.41 -1.15
N GLY A 32 29.73 1.51 -0.97
CA GLY A 32 28.99 0.88 -2.07
C GLY A 32 29.84 0.14 -3.11
N ASP A 33 29.30 -0.01 -4.31
CA ASP A 33 30.04 -0.44 -5.50
C ASP A 33 30.81 0.75 -6.08
N ILE A 34 32.08 0.52 -6.48
CA ILE A 34 32.96 1.56 -7.03
C ILE A 34 32.42 2.22 -8.31
N ARG A 35 31.49 1.56 -9.02
CA ARG A 35 30.81 2.09 -10.21
C ARG A 35 29.62 2.98 -9.85
N GLY A 36 29.24 3.05 -8.58
CA GLY A 36 28.01 3.66 -8.10
C GLY A 36 26.84 2.68 -8.04
N ARG A 37 25.64 3.24 -7.89
CA ARG A 37 24.38 2.51 -7.74
C ARG A 37 23.48 2.71 -8.97
N GLN A 38 22.76 1.66 -9.34
CA GLN A 38 21.83 1.70 -10.49
C GLN A 38 20.54 0.93 -10.19
N SER A 39 20.64 -0.27 -9.63
CA SER A 39 19.52 -1.16 -9.38
C SER A 39 19.52 -1.73 -7.96
N ALA A 40 18.35 -2.12 -7.45
CA ALA A 40 18.20 -2.85 -6.20
C ALA A 40 16.98 -3.77 -6.26
N ALA A 41 17.02 -4.88 -5.52
CA ALA A 41 15.89 -5.80 -5.43
C ALA A 41 15.75 -6.37 -4.01
N LEU A 42 14.50 -6.68 -3.63
CA LEU A 42 14.14 -7.30 -2.37
C LEU A 42 13.16 -8.43 -2.62
N LEU A 43 13.60 -9.66 -2.37
CA LEU A 43 12.77 -10.85 -2.40
C LEU A 43 12.74 -11.48 -1.01
N VAL A 44 11.55 -11.55 -0.41
CA VAL A 44 11.30 -12.26 0.84
C VAL A 44 10.26 -13.33 0.57
N VAL A 45 10.60 -14.56 0.88
CA VAL A 45 9.72 -15.73 0.73
C VAL A 45 9.42 -16.34 2.10
N SER A 46 8.24 -16.95 2.20
CA SER A 46 7.84 -17.73 3.35
C SER A 46 8.71 -18.99 3.48
N GLY A 47 9.03 -19.39 4.71
CA GLY A 47 9.71 -20.66 4.98
C GLY A 47 8.84 -21.91 4.68
N LYS A 48 7.55 -21.72 4.38
CA LYS A 48 6.64 -22.76 3.90
C LYS A 48 6.46 -22.62 2.40
N LEU A 49 6.43 -23.76 1.70
CA LEU A 49 6.04 -23.80 0.30
C LEU A 49 4.58 -23.35 0.15
N GLY A 50 4.33 -22.52 -0.86
CA GLY A 50 2.99 -22.15 -1.30
C GLY A 50 2.58 -23.03 -2.48
N ASP A 51 1.29 -23.21 -2.66
CA ASP A 51 0.71 -23.83 -3.85
C ASP A 51 -0.40 -22.93 -4.40
N PRO A 52 -0.19 -22.27 -5.55
CA PRO A 52 1.01 -22.30 -6.39
C PRO A 52 2.22 -21.57 -5.76
N PRO A 53 3.48 -21.81 -6.22
CA PRO A 53 4.70 -21.34 -5.55
C PRO A 53 4.80 -19.83 -5.29
N TRP A 54 4.17 -19.00 -6.11
CA TRP A 54 4.20 -17.54 -5.93
C TRP A 54 3.42 -17.06 -4.71
N VAL A 55 2.49 -17.87 -4.18
CA VAL A 55 1.76 -17.56 -2.93
C VAL A 55 2.70 -17.49 -1.72
N ALA A 56 3.87 -18.13 -1.79
CA ALA A 56 4.89 -18.04 -0.73
C ALA A 56 5.69 -16.73 -0.79
N ARG A 57 5.64 -15.96 -1.88
CA ARG A 57 6.35 -14.68 -1.96
C ARG A 57 5.63 -13.66 -1.08
N ARG A 58 6.36 -13.10 -0.12
CA ARG A 58 5.85 -12.07 0.80
C ARG A 58 6.19 -10.69 0.30
N VAL A 59 7.42 -10.50 -0.18
CA VAL A 59 7.88 -9.26 -0.80
C VAL A 59 8.63 -9.64 -2.07
N ASP A 60 8.34 -9.00 -3.19
CA ASP A 60 9.05 -9.16 -4.47
C ASP A 60 9.08 -7.79 -5.14
N LEU A 61 10.11 -7.00 -4.82
CA LEU A 61 10.26 -5.61 -5.26
C LEU A 61 11.57 -5.44 -6.01
N ARG A 62 11.52 -4.73 -7.13
CA ARG A 62 12.65 -4.54 -8.02
C ARG A 62 12.68 -3.10 -8.52
N VAL A 63 13.86 -2.49 -8.43
CA VAL A 63 14.20 -1.21 -9.02
C VAL A 63 15.30 -1.49 -10.02
N GLU A 64 14.96 -1.51 -11.30
CA GLU A 64 15.89 -1.91 -12.37
C GLU A 64 16.83 -0.78 -12.79
N ASP A 65 16.40 0.48 -12.65
CA ASP A 65 17.22 1.67 -12.90
C ASP A 65 16.67 2.87 -12.13
N HIS A 66 17.48 3.42 -11.22
CA HIS A 66 17.17 4.65 -10.48
C HIS A 66 18.47 5.27 -9.90
N PRO A 67 18.61 6.60 -9.84
CA PRO A 67 19.78 7.25 -9.21
C PRO A 67 19.87 7.01 -7.70
N ASP A 68 18.80 6.52 -7.07
CA ASP A 68 18.74 6.08 -5.67
C ASP A 68 17.89 4.79 -5.55
N PRO A 69 18.43 3.62 -5.95
CA PRO A 69 17.62 2.42 -6.06
C PRO A 69 17.24 1.85 -4.68
N ILE A 70 18.06 2.05 -3.65
CA ILE A 70 17.78 1.61 -2.28
C ILE A 70 16.71 2.50 -1.63
N GLY A 71 16.82 3.83 -1.78
CA GLY A 71 15.77 4.74 -1.34
C GLY A 71 14.44 4.48 -2.03
N GLU A 72 14.47 4.16 -3.32
CA GLU A 72 13.27 3.80 -4.07
C GLU A 72 12.69 2.44 -3.62
N LEU A 73 13.53 1.45 -3.35
CA LEU A 73 13.11 0.17 -2.78
C LEU A 73 12.42 0.35 -1.42
N LYS A 74 12.90 1.28 -0.58
CA LYS A 74 12.25 1.67 0.69
C LYS A 74 10.87 2.27 0.48
N ARG A 75 10.74 3.18 -0.50
CA ARG A 75 9.45 3.77 -0.88
C ARG A 75 8.47 2.70 -1.36
N LEU A 76 8.93 1.78 -2.20
CA LEU A 76 8.14 0.65 -2.70
C LEU A 76 7.73 -0.31 -1.58
N LEU A 77 8.62 -0.61 -0.62
CA LEU A 77 8.28 -1.44 0.53
C LEU A 77 7.19 -0.81 1.41
N ARG A 78 7.26 0.51 1.63
CA ARG A 78 6.20 1.25 2.35
C ARG A 78 4.86 1.18 1.60
N LEU A 79 4.89 1.36 0.28
CA LEU A 79 3.69 1.29 -0.56
C LEU A 79 3.10 -0.11 -0.61
N HIS A 80 3.95 -1.14 -0.74
CA HIS A 80 3.54 -2.54 -0.70
C HIS A 80 2.77 -2.87 0.58
N ARG A 81 3.25 -2.40 1.74
CA ARG A 81 2.54 -2.56 3.03
C ARG A 81 1.21 -1.83 3.09
N ALA A 82 1.11 -0.65 2.47
CA ALA A 82 -0.16 0.06 2.37
C ALA A 82 -1.20 -0.78 1.60
N TYR A 83 -0.78 -1.42 0.50
CA TYR A 83 -1.64 -2.35 -0.24
C TYR A 83 -1.95 -3.63 0.54
N GLU A 84 -1.01 -4.19 1.31
CA GLU A 84 -1.31 -5.32 2.21
C GLU A 84 -2.40 -4.96 3.23
N HIS A 85 -2.40 -3.73 3.74
CA HIS A 85 -3.47 -3.23 4.60
C HIS A 85 -4.79 -3.06 3.84
N MET A 86 -4.79 -2.56 2.61
CA MET A 86 -6.02 -2.50 1.80
C MET A 86 -6.59 -3.90 1.53
N ASP A 87 -5.76 -4.87 1.16
CA ASP A 87 -6.18 -6.27 0.97
C ASP A 87 -6.76 -6.86 2.26
N ALA A 88 -6.20 -6.49 3.42
CA ALA A 88 -6.71 -6.92 4.71
C ALA A 88 -8.04 -6.23 5.06
N ALA A 89 -8.21 -4.96 4.67
CA ALA A 89 -9.48 -4.25 4.81
C ALA A 89 -10.60 -4.92 3.99
N ASP A 90 -10.32 -5.28 2.74
CA ASP A 90 -11.28 -5.96 1.86
C ASP A 90 -11.71 -7.31 2.46
N LYS A 91 -10.76 -8.11 2.96
CA LYS A 91 -11.06 -9.37 3.69
C LYS A 91 -11.87 -9.15 4.96
N ALA A 92 -11.68 -8.02 5.64
CA ALA A 92 -12.46 -7.68 6.82
C ALA A 92 -13.90 -7.28 6.43
N LEU A 93 -14.09 -6.57 5.32
CA LEU A 93 -15.41 -6.25 4.76
C LEU A 93 -16.18 -7.51 4.33
N GLU A 94 -15.51 -8.48 3.70
CA GLU A 94 -16.11 -9.80 3.37
C GLU A 94 -16.68 -10.51 4.61
N LYS A 95 -16.05 -10.31 5.77
CA LYS A 95 -16.46 -10.87 7.05
C LYS A 95 -17.41 -9.97 7.84
N ALA A 96 -17.87 -8.85 7.25
CA ALA A 96 -18.64 -7.80 7.91
C ALA A 96 -17.96 -7.20 9.16
N SER A 97 -16.63 -7.27 9.25
CA SER A 97 -15.81 -6.71 10.34
C SER A 97 -15.41 -5.27 10.03
N LEU A 98 -16.34 -4.33 10.23
CA LEU A 98 -16.14 -2.93 9.85
C LEU A 98 -15.02 -2.23 10.64
N GLY A 99 -14.97 -2.42 11.96
CA GLY A 99 -13.96 -1.77 12.79
C GLY A 99 -12.54 -2.17 12.36
N GLU A 100 -12.36 -3.43 11.98
CA GLU A 100 -11.10 -3.96 11.47
C GLU A 100 -10.78 -3.42 10.07
N ALA A 101 -11.77 -3.35 9.17
CA ALA A 101 -11.58 -2.77 7.84
C ALA A 101 -11.13 -1.31 7.90
N LEU A 102 -11.77 -0.48 8.74
CA LEU A 102 -11.38 0.92 8.91
C LEU A 102 -10.01 1.07 9.55
N ALA A 103 -9.67 0.25 10.54
CA ALA A 103 -8.33 0.25 11.14
C ALA A 103 -7.25 -0.06 10.10
N HIS A 104 -7.52 -0.99 9.18
CA HIS A 104 -6.62 -1.29 8.08
C HIS A 104 -6.50 -0.14 7.07
N TYR A 105 -7.60 0.51 6.68
CA TYR A 105 -7.52 1.70 5.83
C TYR A 105 -6.76 2.85 6.51
N ASP A 106 -6.91 3.04 7.82
CA ASP A 106 -6.17 4.05 8.58
C ASP A 106 -4.66 3.79 8.55
N GLU A 107 -4.22 2.54 8.72
CA GLU A 107 -2.81 2.17 8.58
C GLU A 107 -2.30 2.34 7.13
N ALA A 108 -3.11 1.96 6.13
CA ALA A 108 -2.78 2.16 4.73
C ALA A 108 -2.59 3.66 4.41
N GLU A 109 -3.45 4.53 4.94
CA GLU A 109 -3.39 5.97 4.71
C GLU A 109 -2.15 6.60 5.38
N LYS A 110 -1.74 6.13 6.57
CA LYS A 110 -0.48 6.56 7.21
C LYS A 110 0.74 6.19 6.37
N LEU A 111 0.73 5.01 5.75
CA LEU A 111 1.82 4.51 4.92
C LEU A 111 1.88 5.16 3.54
N ALA A 112 0.73 5.53 2.98
CA ALA A 112 0.60 6.07 1.63
C ALA A 112 -0.34 7.29 1.56
N PRO A 113 -0.04 8.38 2.27
CA PRO A 113 -0.94 9.54 2.38
C PRO A 113 -1.15 10.28 1.05
N ASP A 114 -0.17 10.18 0.15
CA ASP A 114 -0.20 10.73 -1.20
C ASP A 114 -1.08 9.92 -2.17
N ARG A 115 -1.47 8.69 -1.81
CA ARG A 115 -2.25 7.81 -2.68
C ARG A 115 -3.74 8.04 -2.51
N VAL A 116 -4.32 8.75 -3.47
CA VAL A 116 -5.77 8.98 -3.58
C VAL A 116 -6.57 7.69 -3.57
N GLU A 117 -6.03 6.62 -4.16
CA GLU A 117 -6.65 5.30 -4.20
C GLU A 117 -7.03 4.76 -2.81
N VAL A 118 -6.13 4.92 -1.82
CA VAL A 118 -6.37 4.46 -0.44
C VAL A 118 -7.60 5.16 0.14
N ARG A 119 -7.65 6.49 0.00
CA ARG A 119 -8.78 7.32 0.46
C ARG A 119 -10.07 7.02 -0.29
N PHE A 120 -9.97 6.74 -1.59
CA PHE A 120 -11.10 6.37 -2.44
C PHE A 120 -11.76 5.08 -1.95
N TRP A 121 -11.00 3.99 -1.79
CA TRP A 121 -11.56 2.71 -1.35
C TRP A 121 -12.07 2.76 0.09
N ARG A 122 -11.41 3.50 0.99
CA ARG A 122 -11.92 3.78 2.33
C ARG A 122 -13.29 4.47 2.30
N ALA A 123 -13.46 5.47 1.43
CA ALA A 123 -14.73 6.16 1.27
C ALA A 123 -15.82 5.26 0.67
N VAL A 124 -15.48 4.42 -0.31
CA VAL A 124 -16.40 3.41 -0.86
C VAL A 124 -16.87 2.44 0.22
N ALA A 125 -15.96 1.97 1.08
CA ALA A 125 -16.28 1.10 2.20
C ALA A 125 -17.21 1.79 3.23
N LEU A 126 -17.00 3.09 3.51
CA LEU A 126 -17.91 3.87 4.35
C LEU A 126 -19.29 4.01 3.71
N ALA A 127 -19.34 4.31 2.40
CA ALA A 127 -20.58 4.52 1.67
C ALA A 127 -21.41 3.23 1.53
N SER A 128 -20.77 2.07 1.35
CA SER A 128 -21.47 0.77 1.28
C SER A 128 -22.18 0.42 2.59
N LEU A 129 -21.81 1.10 3.68
CA LEU A 129 -22.38 0.96 5.01
C LEU A 129 -23.30 2.13 5.39
N SER A 130 -23.81 2.85 4.39
CA SER A 130 -24.71 4.00 4.58
C SER A 130 -24.09 5.17 5.35
N ARG A 131 -22.75 5.23 5.53
CA ARG A 131 -22.02 6.37 6.13
C ARG A 131 -21.54 7.34 5.04
N VAL A 132 -22.45 7.79 4.19
CA VAL A 132 -22.13 8.51 2.95
C VAL A 132 -21.55 9.91 3.20
N GLU A 133 -22.00 10.59 4.24
CA GLU A 133 -21.49 11.91 4.64
C GLU A 133 -20.03 11.82 5.11
N GLU A 134 -19.71 10.77 5.85
CA GLU A 134 -18.35 10.54 6.31
C GLU A 134 -17.44 10.14 5.15
N ALA A 135 -17.93 9.28 4.24
CA ALA A 135 -17.25 8.93 3.00
C ALA A 135 -16.87 10.19 2.19
N ALA A 136 -17.80 11.14 2.04
CA ALA A 136 -17.55 12.41 1.37
C ALA A 136 -16.52 13.30 2.11
N SER A 137 -16.50 13.27 3.45
CA SER A 137 -15.53 14.06 4.22
C SER A 137 -14.09 13.52 4.09
N VAL A 138 -13.94 12.19 3.98
CA VAL A 138 -12.67 11.51 3.73
C VAL A 138 -12.22 11.70 2.28
N LEU A 139 -13.16 11.63 1.33
CA LEU A 139 -12.90 11.80 -0.09
C LEU A 139 -13.17 13.25 -0.51
N LYS A 140 -12.18 14.14 -0.39
CA LYS A 140 -12.39 15.52 -0.87
C LYS A 140 -12.50 15.57 -2.39
N ALA A 141 -13.50 16.29 -2.91
CA ALA A 141 -13.75 16.47 -4.33
C ALA A 141 -12.52 16.91 -5.15
N GLN A 142 -11.75 17.87 -4.63
CA GLN A 142 -10.55 18.37 -5.31
C GLN A 142 -9.41 17.32 -5.37
N ALA A 143 -9.51 16.26 -4.56
CA ALA A 143 -8.50 15.21 -4.48
C ALA A 143 -8.76 14.06 -5.47
N ILE A 144 -9.93 14.01 -6.12
CA ILE A 144 -10.25 12.94 -7.08
C ILE A 144 -10.28 13.47 -8.51
N GLY A 145 -9.35 13.00 -9.34
CA GLY A 145 -9.38 13.27 -10.78
C GLY A 145 -10.60 12.64 -11.46
N GLY A 146 -10.95 13.09 -12.67
CA GLY A 146 -12.17 12.64 -13.38
C GLY A 146 -12.29 11.12 -13.55
N ASN A 147 -11.18 10.38 -13.65
CA ASN A 147 -11.19 8.92 -13.73
C ASN A 147 -11.74 8.25 -12.46
N TRP A 148 -11.52 8.82 -11.27
CA TRP A 148 -12.04 8.28 -10.01
C TRP A 148 -13.54 8.56 -9.85
N VAL A 149 -14.01 9.70 -10.35
CA VAL A 149 -15.45 10.01 -10.45
C VAL A 149 -16.14 9.01 -11.38
N GLU A 150 -15.55 8.74 -12.54
CA GLU A 150 -16.06 7.75 -13.49
C GLU A 150 -16.05 6.34 -12.90
N LEU A 151 -15.01 5.97 -12.13
CA LEU A 151 -14.99 4.70 -11.41
C LEU A 151 -16.16 4.61 -10.42
N LEU A 152 -16.38 5.64 -9.61
CA LEU A 152 -17.49 5.69 -8.65
C LEU A 152 -18.86 5.49 -9.33
N ARG A 153 -19.06 6.09 -10.52
CA ARG A 153 -20.28 5.91 -11.34
C ARG A 153 -20.49 4.46 -11.79
N ARG A 154 -19.43 3.67 -11.92
CA ARG A 154 -19.47 2.27 -12.38
C ARG A 154 -19.63 1.25 -11.26
N LEU A 155 -19.32 1.62 -10.01
CA LEU A 155 -19.40 0.70 -8.86
C LEU A 155 -20.79 0.06 -8.66
N PRO A 156 -21.92 0.75 -8.90
CA PRO A 156 -23.24 0.12 -8.83
C PRO A 156 -23.45 -1.02 -9.81
N SER A 157 -22.98 -0.86 -11.05
CA SER A 157 -23.07 -1.93 -12.06
C SER A 157 -22.17 -3.12 -11.73
N ALA A 158 -21.10 -2.91 -10.96
CA ALA A 158 -20.22 -3.96 -10.46
C ALA A 158 -20.74 -4.64 -9.17
N GLY A 159 -21.83 -4.14 -8.57
CA GLY A 159 -22.38 -4.66 -7.31
C GLY A 159 -21.54 -4.31 -6.06
N ILE A 160 -20.58 -3.38 -6.18
CA ILE A 160 -19.69 -2.99 -5.07
C ILE A 160 -20.36 -1.96 -4.16
N LEU A 161 -21.19 -1.08 -4.72
CA LEU A 161 -21.87 -0.01 -4.00
C LEU A 161 -23.33 0.06 -4.47
N SER A 162 -24.29 0.42 -3.61
CA SER A 162 -25.66 0.64 -4.08
C SER A 162 -25.72 1.87 -4.98
N ARG A 163 -26.65 1.87 -5.96
CA ARG A 163 -26.88 3.04 -6.82
C ARG A 163 -27.18 4.29 -6.00
N GLU A 164 -28.02 4.16 -4.97
CA GLU A 164 -28.37 5.26 -4.07
C GLU A 164 -27.15 5.84 -3.35
N ALA A 165 -26.28 5.00 -2.78
CA ALA A 165 -25.09 5.46 -2.09
C ALA A 165 -24.08 6.11 -3.05
N ALA A 166 -23.93 5.56 -4.27
CA ALA A 166 -23.05 6.14 -5.29
C ALA A 166 -23.55 7.52 -5.76
N ASP A 167 -24.84 7.63 -6.09
CA ASP A 167 -25.45 8.89 -6.55
C ASP A 167 -25.37 9.96 -5.45
N ARG A 168 -25.62 9.59 -4.19
CA ARG A 168 -25.49 10.50 -3.04
C ARG A 168 -24.05 10.93 -2.79
N LEU A 169 -23.09 10.01 -2.86
CA LEU A 169 -21.67 10.34 -2.70
C LEU A 169 -21.21 11.29 -3.81
N LEU A 170 -21.59 11.03 -5.06
CA LEU A 170 -21.30 11.91 -6.20
C LEU A 170 -21.87 13.32 -5.99
N ALA A 171 -23.13 13.43 -5.56
CA ALA A 171 -23.74 14.72 -5.28
C ALA A 171 -23.02 15.52 -4.19
N LEU A 172 -22.52 14.85 -3.14
CA LEU A 172 -21.73 15.50 -2.07
C LEU A 172 -20.33 15.91 -2.52
N LEU A 173 -19.77 15.24 -3.53
CA LEU A 173 -18.47 15.58 -4.11
C LEU A 173 -18.56 16.71 -5.13
N GLU A 174 -19.75 16.99 -5.68
CA GLU A 174 -19.98 18.08 -6.63
C GLU A 174 -20.44 19.39 -5.95
N ALA A 175 -20.78 19.34 -4.65
CA ALA A 175 -21.22 20.47 -3.83
C ALA A 175 -20.06 21.26 -3.20
#